data_AF-A0A0M0JFP2-F1
#
_entry.id   AF-A0A0M0JFP2-F1
#
_cell.length_a   1.000
_cell.length_b   1.000
_cell.length_c   1.000
_cell.angle_alpha   90.00
_cell.angle_beta   90.00
_cell.angle_gamma   90.00
#
_symmetry.space_group_name_H-M   'P 1'
#
loop_
_entity.id
_entity.type
_entity.pdbx_description
1 polymer ?
#
loop_
_entity_poly.entity_id
_entity_poly.type
_entity_poly.pdbx_seq_one_letter_code
_entity_poly.pdbx_strand_id
1 'polypeptide(L)'
;MKANVGTAALLLSACLCGARMLDASSTRTRAQSPILQLRGGQSADDEAVRAECIKKLNSFPMFCVVNSENNVVGLPNDKGGYDVTWYVDLEEAREILNVMIASSDVEDPGFKLSCTPLGNAFMICAGLTEHKSEEHGPQYLLKPARSVLTAEVEATLRAQLQQRGMADENTGWLLPVFLHDEFQTDALMPIFFSAAGFTQGWINAGRPVDEAPQQPLMMDIRMLMLAMQQDSAMRSKAQPVPSREAYQAAKELQV
;
A
#
# COMPACT_ATOMS: atom_id res chain seq x y z
N MET A 1 68.92 31.27 -0.42
CA MET A 1 69.99 31.20 0.61
C MET A 1 69.36 31.49 1.98
N LYS A 2 69.74 30.69 3.00
CA LYS A 2 69.25 30.62 4.41
C LYS A 2 67.88 29.89 4.53
N ALA A 3 67.74 28.62 4.97
CA ALA A 3 68.30 27.85 6.10
C ALA A 3 67.85 28.46 7.46
N ASN A 4 67.38 27.77 8.51
CA ASN A 4 67.11 26.37 8.86
C ASN A 4 66.59 26.38 10.33
N VAL A 5 66.13 25.23 10.87
CA VAL A 5 66.04 24.86 12.32
C VAL A 5 64.85 25.46 13.12
N GLY A 6 64.14 24.78 14.03
CA GLY A 6 64.17 23.44 14.64
C GLY A 6 63.01 23.33 15.65
N THR A 7 62.38 22.16 15.80
CA THR A 7 62.54 21.23 16.93
C THR A 7 62.15 21.79 18.32
N ALA A 8 61.04 21.30 18.87
CA ALA A 8 60.89 21.08 20.31
C ALA A 8 59.85 19.98 20.57
N ALA A 9 60.26 19.00 21.36
CA ALA A 9 59.53 17.81 21.75
C ALA A 9 59.36 17.77 23.28
N LEU A 10 58.49 16.85 23.75
CA LEU A 10 58.42 16.29 25.11
C LEU A 10 57.79 17.23 26.17
N LEU A 11 56.99 16.80 27.16
CA LEU A 11 56.59 15.50 27.70
C LEU A 11 55.59 15.73 28.87
N LEU A 12 55.05 14.61 29.40
CA LEU A 12 54.54 14.39 30.78
C LEU A 12 53.12 14.90 31.10
N SER A 13 52.26 14.18 31.84
CA SER A 13 52.36 12.86 32.47
C SER A 13 50.95 12.38 32.83
N ALA A 14 50.78 11.06 32.88
CA ALA A 14 49.60 10.35 33.34
C ALA A 14 49.36 10.48 34.85
N CYS A 15 48.10 10.31 35.27
CA CYS A 15 47.74 9.69 36.54
C CYS A 15 46.58 8.71 36.34
N LEU A 16 46.88 7.43 36.56
CA LEU A 16 45.95 6.33 36.72
C LEU A 16 45.24 6.39 38.09
N CYS A 17 43.99 5.97 38.12
CA CYS A 17 43.30 5.19 39.19
C CYS A 17 41.85 5.02 38.72
N GLY A 18 41.19 3.86 38.65
CA GLY A 18 41.50 2.50 39.05
C GLY A 18 40.16 1.75 39.15
N ALA A 19 40.15 0.50 38.67
CA ALA A 19 39.26 -0.60 39.05
C ALA A 19 37.83 -0.72 38.46
N ARG A 20 37.71 -1.79 37.65
CA ARG A 20 36.76 -2.93 37.76
C ARG A 20 35.53 -2.98 36.83
N MET A 21 35.61 -3.99 35.96
CA MET A 21 34.61 -5.05 35.71
C MET A 21 33.25 -4.63 35.14
N LEU A 22 33.01 -4.94 33.87
CA LEU A 22 32.23 -6.12 33.44
C LEU A 22 32.09 -6.13 31.91
N ASP A 23 32.23 -7.33 31.34
CA ASP A 23 31.83 -7.68 29.98
C ASP A 23 30.41 -7.21 29.68
N ALA A 24 30.21 -6.66 28.49
CA ALA A 24 28.99 -6.87 27.72
C ALA A 24 29.26 -6.56 26.24
N SER A 25 29.71 -7.59 25.54
CA SER A 25 29.56 -7.74 24.10
C SER A 25 28.14 -7.33 23.69
N SER A 26 28.01 -6.24 22.93
CA SER A 26 26.81 -6.00 22.12
C SER A 26 27.27 -5.74 20.70
N THR A 27 27.73 -6.81 20.06
CA THR A 27 27.45 -7.02 18.64
C THR A 27 25.95 -6.82 18.46
N ARG A 28 25.55 -5.65 17.94
CA ARG A 28 24.24 -5.48 17.32
C ARG A 28 24.22 -6.39 16.11
N THR A 29 23.84 -7.64 16.35
CA THR A 29 23.34 -8.53 15.33
C THR A 29 22.15 -7.79 14.72
N ARG A 30 22.36 -7.27 13.51
CA ARG A 30 21.29 -6.78 12.64
C ARG A 30 20.34 -7.96 12.47
N ALA A 31 19.29 -8.00 13.28
CA ALA A 31 18.20 -8.94 13.10
C ALA A 31 17.67 -8.65 11.70
N GLN A 32 17.96 -9.55 10.76
CA GLN A 32 17.23 -9.63 9.52
C GLN A 32 15.75 -9.74 9.95
N SER A 33 14.94 -8.76 9.57
CA SER A 33 13.50 -8.80 9.80
C SER A 33 13.02 -10.17 9.34
N PRO A 34 12.31 -10.94 10.18
CA PRO A 34 11.81 -12.23 9.77
C PRO A 34 10.84 -11.97 8.63
N ILE A 35 11.30 -12.16 7.39
CA ILE A 35 10.47 -12.26 6.21
C ILE A 35 9.31 -13.17 6.60
N LEU A 36 8.08 -12.63 6.61
CA LEU A 36 6.83 -13.37 6.75
C LEU A 36 6.97 -14.72 6.03
N GLN A 37 7.25 -15.77 6.79
CA GLN A 37 7.39 -17.12 6.26
C GLN A 37 5.97 -17.64 6.07
N LEU A 38 5.40 -17.26 4.92
CA LEU A 38 4.10 -17.72 4.47
C LEU A 38 4.12 -19.25 4.34
N ARG A 39 3.54 -19.94 5.34
CA ARG A 39 3.40 -21.39 5.33
C ARG A 39 2.14 -21.74 4.55
N GLY A 40 2.30 -22.36 3.39
CA GLY A 40 1.19 -22.81 2.55
C GLY A 40 0.52 -24.06 3.11
N GLY A 41 -0.78 -23.98 3.37
CA GLY A 41 -1.68 -25.13 3.52
C GLY A 41 -2.98 -24.82 2.79
N GLN A 42 -3.28 -25.54 1.71
CA GLN A 42 -4.56 -25.44 0.99
C GLN A 42 -5.58 -26.35 1.65
N SER A 43 -6.80 -25.87 1.91
CA SER A 43 -7.92 -26.72 2.33
C SER A 43 -9.24 -26.14 1.83
N ALA A 44 -10.31 -26.95 1.80
CA ALA A 44 -11.65 -26.60 1.33
C ALA A 44 -12.31 -25.36 2.00
N ASP A 45 -11.66 -24.76 2.99
CA ASP A 45 -11.93 -23.45 3.60
C ASP A 45 -11.57 -22.24 2.70
N ASP A 46 -10.97 -22.46 1.53
CA ASP A 46 -10.38 -21.39 0.70
C ASP A 46 -11.38 -20.27 0.31
N GLU A 47 -12.65 -20.59 0.09
CA GLU A 47 -13.66 -19.59 -0.26
C GLU A 47 -14.16 -18.81 0.96
N ALA A 48 -14.39 -19.48 2.10
CA ALA A 48 -14.76 -18.81 3.35
C ALA A 48 -13.64 -17.90 3.86
N VAL A 49 -12.39 -18.38 3.81
CA VAL A 49 -11.19 -17.62 4.15
C VAL A 49 -11.03 -16.43 3.21
N ARG A 50 -11.23 -16.62 1.90
CA ARG A 50 -11.22 -15.52 0.93
C ARG A 50 -12.29 -14.48 1.26
N ALA A 51 -13.53 -14.89 1.52
CA ALA A 51 -14.62 -13.99 1.88
C ALA A 51 -14.30 -13.18 3.15
N GLU A 52 -13.66 -13.79 4.15
CA GLU A 52 -13.18 -13.09 5.35
C GLU A 52 -12.12 -12.02 5.00
N CYS A 53 -11.16 -12.37 4.14
CA CYS A 53 -10.13 -11.44 3.68
C CYS A 53 -10.74 -10.26 2.90
N ILE A 54 -11.68 -10.53 1.98
CA ILE A 54 -12.42 -9.50 1.23
C ILE A 54 -13.19 -8.58 2.18
N LYS A 55 -13.86 -9.15 3.19
CA LYS A 55 -14.58 -8.36 4.21
C LYS A 55 -13.64 -7.42 4.96
N LYS A 56 -12.40 -7.83 5.24
CA LYS A 56 -11.38 -6.96 5.84
C LYS A 56 -10.95 -5.84 4.91
N LEU A 57 -10.71 -6.16 3.63
CA LEU A 57 -10.39 -5.15 2.61
C LEU A 57 -11.53 -4.13 2.44
N ASN A 58 -12.80 -4.55 2.58
CA ASN A 58 -13.97 -3.67 2.49
C ASN A 58 -14.04 -2.55 3.55
N SER A 59 -13.16 -2.55 4.56
CA SER A 59 -13.01 -1.42 5.48
C SER A 59 -12.35 -0.20 4.85
N PHE A 60 -11.70 -0.35 3.69
CA PHE A 60 -11.08 0.74 2.96
C PHE A 60 -12.01 1.22 1.82
N PRO A 61 -12.31 2.53 1.72
CA PRO A 61 -13.10 3.09 0.63
C PRO A 61 -12.24 3.29 -0.62
N MET A 62 -12.81 2.97 -1.78
CA MET A 62 -12.27 3.34 -3.09
C MET A 62 -13.30 4.20 -3.82
N PHE A 63 -12.83 5.17 -4.59
CA PHE A 63 -13.69 6.13 -5.27
C PHE A 63 -13.78 5.82 -6.75
N CYS A 64 -14.93 6.05 -7.36
CA CYS A 64 -15.09 5.91 -8.81
C CYS A 64 -16.13 6.91 -9.33
N VAL A 65 -16.16 7.12 -10.64
CA VAL A 65 -17.20 7.90 -11.30
C VAL A 65 -18.30 6.95 -11.76
N VAL A 66 -19.54 7.31 -11.45
CA VAL A 66 -20.74 6.57 -11.89
C VAL A 66 -21.66 7.48 -12.69
N ASN A 67 -22.47 6.88 -13.55
CA ASN A 67 -23.55 7.57 -14.25
C ASN A 67 -24.82 7.70 -13.38
N SER A 68 -25.89 8.23 -13.96
CA SER A 68 -27.20 8.40 -13.31
C SER A 68 -27.84 7.09 -12.83
N GLU A 69 -27.47 5.95 -13.44
CA GLU A 69 -27.92 4.61 -13.08
C GLU A 69 -27.03 3.94 -12.02
N ASN A 70 -26.03 4.65 -11.49
CA ASN A 70 -24.99 4.14 -10.59
C ASN A 70 -24.06 3.08 -11.21
N ASN A 71 -24.01 2.99 -12.54
CA ASN A 71 -23.03 2.16 -13.24
C ASN A 71 -21.68 2.86 -13.28
N VAL A 72 -20.60 2.15 -12.95
CA VAL A 72 -19.23 2.70 -13.03
C VAL A 72 -18.90 2.99 -14.49
N VAL A 73 -18.46 4.21 -14.76
CA VAL A 73 -18.19 4.65 -16.13
C VAL A 73 -16.77 4.25 -16.55
N GLY A 74 -16.66 3.64 -17.72
CA GLY A 74 -15.37 3.34 -18.36
C GLY A 74 -14.85 4.52 -19.16
N LEU A 75 -13.56 4.78 -19.07
CA LEU A 75 -12.87 5.81 -19.87
C LEU A 75 -12.18 5.17 -21.08
N PRO A 76 -12.24 5.74 -22.28
CA PRO A 76 -11.52 5.20 -23.43
C PRO A 76 -10.02 5.07 -23.14
N ASN A 77 -9.43 3.92 -23.48
CA ASN A 77 -8.00 3.67 -23.34
C ASN A 77 -7.28 3.67 -24.70
N ASP A 78 -5.95 3.69 -24.65
CA ASP A 78 -5.07 3.70 -25.84
C ASP A 78 -5.14 2.43 -26.69
N LYS A 79 -5.69 1.35 -26.13
CA LYS A 79 -5.90 0.05 -26.79
C LYS A 79 -7.25 -0.07 -27.50
N GLY A 80 -8.04 1.01 -27.53
CA GLY A 80 -9.36 1.02 -28.18
C GLY A 80 -10.48 0.36 -27.37
N GLY A 81 -10.22 0.05 -26.09
CA GLY A 81 -11.22 -0.41 -25.12
C GLY A 81 -11.56 0.69 -24.09
N TYR A 82 -12.03 0.27 -22.92
CA TYR A 82 -12.37 1.18 -21.81
C TYR A 82 -11.70 0.75 -20.51
N ASP A 83 -11.26 1.71 -19.70
CA ASP A 83 -10.76 1.50 -18.35
C ASP A 83 -11.83 1.87 -17.33
N VAL A 84 -12.29 0.87 -16.58
CA VAL A 84 -13.18 1.04 -15.42
C VAL A 84 -12.30 1.07 -14.18
N THR A 85 -12.17 2.27 -13.58
CA THR A 85 -11.12 2.54 -12.58
C THR A 85 -11.69 2.91 -11.21
N TRP A 86 -11.11 2.32 -10.17
CA TRP A 86 -11.31 2.71 -8.78
C TRP A 86 -10.04 3.35 -8.21
N TYR A 87 -10.19 4.52 -7.61
CA TYR A 87 -9.11 5.36 -7.11
C TYR A 87 -9.01 5.26 -5.59
N VAL A 88 -7.79 5.12 -5.07
CA VAL A 88 -7.51 5.30 -3.64
C VAL A 88 -7.71 6.76 -3.22
N ASP A 89 -7.32 7.69 -4.10
CA ASP A 89 -7.34 9.12 -3.84
C ASP A 89 -8.64 9.75 -4.35
N LEU A 90 -9.34 10.46 -3.46
CA LEU A 90 -10.60 11.12 -3.77
C LEU A 90 -10.41 12.30 -4.73
N GLU A 91 -9.34 13.07 -4.58
CA GLU A 91 -9.09 14.25 -5.43
C GLU A 91 -8.78 13.81 -6.85
N GLU A 92 -8.07 12.70 -7.04
CA GLU A 92 -7.88 12.14 -8.38
C GLU A 92 -9.20 11.67 -9.02
N ALA A 93 -10.10 11.06 -8.23
CA ALA A 93 -11.43 10.73 -8.75
C ALA A 93 -12.25 11.99 -9.11
N ARG A 94 -12.13 13.08 -8.32
CA ARG A 94 -12.74 14.38 -8.60
C ARG A 94 -12.19 15.02 -9.87
N GLU A 95 -10.88 14.99 -10.07
CA GLU A 95 -10.23 15.46 -11.31
C GLU A 95 -10.84 14.77 -12.52
N ILE A 96 -10.99 13.45 -12.46
CA ILE A 96 -11.58 12.66 -13.54
C ILE A 96 -13.05 13.00 -13.77
N LEU A 97 -13.86 13.13 -12.72
CA LEU A 97 -15.24 13.58 -12.84
C LEU A 97 -15.35 14.94 -13.55
N ASN A 98 -14.50 15.90 -13.16
CA ASN A 98 -14.50 17.23 -13.75
C ASN A 98 -14.13 17.19 -15.24
N VAL A 99 -13.16 16.37 -15.62
CA VAL A 99 -12.79 16.17 -17.03
C VAL A 99 -13.95 15.55 -17.81
N MET A 100 -14.64 14.57 -17.24
CA MET A 100 -15.78 13.92 -17.89
C MET A 100 -16.97 14.87 -18.10
N ILE A 101 -17.29 15.70 -17.10
CA ILE A 101 -18.33 16.73 -17.22
C ILE A 101 -17.94 17.75 -18.28
N ALA A 102 -16.70 18.25 -18.24
CA ALA A 102 -16.22 19.26 -19.19
C ALA A 102 -16.14 18.74 -20.65
N SER A 103 -15.98 17.43 -20.83
CA SER A 103 -15.91 16.79 -22.14
C SER A 103 -17.27 16.30 -22.65
N SER A 104 -18.34 16.48 -21.87
CA SER A 104 -19.68 16.05 -22.28
C SER A 104 -20.37 17.12 -23.11
N ASP A 105 -20.99 16.69 -24.21
CA ASP A 105 -21.87 17.55 -25.03
C ASP A 105 -23.28 17.72 -24.40
N VAL A 106 -23.54 17.07 -23.25
CA VAL A 106 -24.82 17.09 -22.55
C VAL A 106 -24.75 18.05 -21.36
N GLU A 107 -25.75 18.91 -21.20
CA GLU A 107 -25.81 19.93 -20.14
C GLU A 107 -25.83 19.34 -18.72
N ASP A 108 -26.43 18.14 -18.55
CA ASP A 108 -26.36 17.34 -17.34
C ASP A 108 -26.13 15.87 -17.69
N PRO A 109 -24.85 15.41 -17.73
CA PRO A 109 -24.56 14.03 -18.05
C PRO A 109 -24.90 13.06 -16.90
N GLY A 110 -25.30 13.56 -15.73
CA GLY A 110 -25.62 12.74 -14.56
C GLY A 110 -24.41 11.99 -13.98
N PHE A 111 -23.19 12.41 -14.28
CA PHE A 111 -21.98 11.84 -13.70
C PHE A 111 -21.81 12.33 -12.25
N LYS A 112 -21.48 11.40 -11.35
CA LYS A 112 -21.19 11.70 -9.95
C LYS A 112 -20.12 10.76 -9.39
N LEU A 113 -19.55 11.14 -8.25
CA LEU A 113 -18.69 10.23 -7.50
C LEU A 113 -19.52 9.19 -6.75
N SER A 114 -18.96 8.00 -6.63
CA SER A 114 -19.44 6.94 -5.78
C SER A 114 -18.28 6.32 -5.00
N CYS A 115 -18.63 5.56 -3.98
CA CYS A 115 -17.68 4.84 -3.14
C CYS A 115 -17.95 3.33 -3.24
N THR A 116 -16.94 2.57 -3.65
CA THR A 116 -16.95 1.10 -3.63
C THR A 116 -15.97 0.61 -2.56
N PRO A 117 -16.36 -0.33 -1.68
CA PRO A 117 -15.42 -0.97 -0.78
C PRO A 117 -14.26 -1.65 -1.52
N LEU A 118 -13.03 -1.51 -1.04
CA LEU A 118 -11.83 -2.02 -1.72
C LEU A 118 -11.89 -3.53 -2.01
N GLY A 119 -12.39 -4.34 -1.09
CA GLY A 119 -12.50 -5.79 -1.31
C GLY A 119 -13.41 -6.12 -2.50
N ASN A 120 -14.53 -5.39 -2.67
CA ASN A 120 -15.42 -5.56 -3.81
C ASN A 120 -14.76 -5.11 -5.12
N ALA A 121 -14.11 -3.94 -5.13
CA ALA A 121 -13.36 -3.47 -6.30
C ALA A 121 -12.22 -4.45 -6.66
N PHE A 122 -11.54 -5.00 -5.66
CA PHE A 122 -10.48 -6.01 -5.83
C PHE A 122 -11.01 -7.28 -6.47
N MET A 123 -12.18 -7.81 -6.04
CA MET A 123 -12.74 -9.02 -6.66
C MET A 123 -13.00 -8.82 -8.16
N ILE A 124 -13.51 -7.65 -8.56
CA ILE A 124 -13.75 -7.31 -9.96
C ILE A 124 -12.41 -7.22 -10.72
N CYS A 125 -11.47 -6.43 -10.20
CA CYS A 125 -10.17 -6.18 -10.84
C CYS A 125 -9.26 -7.41 -10.89
N ALA A 126 -9.43 -8.37 -9.98
CA ALA A 126 -8.70 -9.62 -9.93
C ALA A 126 -9.38 -10.76 -10.71
N GLY A 127 -10.49 -10.49 -11.42
CA GLY A 127 -11.21 -11.49 -12.20
C GLY A 127 -11.86 -12.60 -11.37
N LEU A 128 -12.19 -12.31 -10.11
CA LEU A 128 -12.82 -13.26 -9.17
C LEU A 128 -14.35 -13.24 -9.26
N THR A 129 -14.90 -12.44 -10.16
CA THR A 129 -16.32 -12.35 -10.50
C THR A 129 -16.57 -12.97 -11.88
N GLU A 130 -17.74 -13.54 -12.13
CA GLU A 130 -18.09 -14.26 -13.38
C GLU A 130 -18.17 -13.41 -14.67
N HIS A 131 -17.57 -12.22 -14.69
CA HIS A 131 -17.51 -11.39 -15.90
C HIS A 131 -16.57 -12.03 -16.92
N LYS A 132 -17.14 -12.55 -18.01
CA LYS A 132 -16.38 -13.11 -19.13
C LYS A 132 -15.53 -12.00 -19.74
N SER A 133 -14.22 -12.22 -19.81
CA SER A 133 -13.29 -11.35 -20.53
C SER A 133 -13.63 -11.37 -22.01
N GLU A 134 -14.18 -10.28 -22.54
CA GLU A 134 -14.27 -10.04 -23.98
C GLU A 134 -12.94 -9.48 -24.48
N GLU A 135 -12.54 -9.82 -25.72
CA GLU A 135 -11.26 -9.42 -26.32
C GLU A 135 -11.06 -7.89 -26.41
N HIS A 136 -12.17 -7.13 -26.41
CA HIS A 136 -12.21 -5.66 -26.36
C HIS A 136 -13.03 -5.14 -25.17
N GLY A 137 -13.17 -5.97 -24.13
CA GLY A 137 -13.95 -5.65 -22.94
C GLY A 137 -13.31 -4.57 -22.07
N PRO A 138 -14.03 -4.09 -21.05
CA PRO A 138 -13.47 -3.14 -20.09
C PRO A 138 -12.28 -3.75 -19.32
N GLN A 139 -11.22 -2.96 -19.16
CA GLN A 139 -10.14 -3.25 -18.23
C GLN A 139 -10.51 -2.68 -16.86
N TYR A 140 -10.48 -3.52 -15.83
CA TYR A 140 -10.80 -3.13 -14.47
C TYR A 140 -9.52 -2.82 -13.70
N LEU A 141 -9.40 -1.59 -13.20
CA LEU A 141 -8.15 -1.08 -12.63
C LEU A 141 -8.35 -0.58 -11.20
N LEU A 142 -7.45 -1.00 -10.31
CA LEU A 142 -7.24 -0.33 -9.03
C LEU A 142 -6.11 0.69 -9.18
N LYS A 143 -6.38 1.95 -8.85
CA LYS A 143 -5.43 3.05 -9.05
C LYS A 143 -4.96 3.60 -7.70
N PRO A 144 -3.66 3.44 -7.35
CA PRO A 144 -3.09 4.14 -6.21
C PRO A 144 -3.02 5.64 -6.50
N ALA A 145 -2.79 6.44 -5.47
CA ALA A 145 -2.47 7.85 -5.67
C ALA A 145 -1.21 7.99 -6.55
N ARG A 146 -1.21 8.96 -7.46
CA ARG A 146 -0.15 9.28 -8.42
C ARG A 146 1.20 9.49 -7.74
N SER A 147 1.20 10.03 -6.52
CA SER A 147 2.42 10.24 -5.73
C SER A 147 3.04 8.95 -5.18
N VAL A 148 2.31 7.81 -5.22
CA VAL A 148 2.75 6.54 -4.65
C VAL A 148 3.41 5.65 -5.69
N LEU A 149 2.87 5.59 -6.91
CA LEU A 149 3.36 4.69 -7.96
C LEU A 149 4.44 5.35 -8.81
N THR A 150 5.65 5.48 -8.27
CA THR A 150 6.83 5.88 -9.04
C THR A 150 7.34 4.73 -9.90
N ALA A 151 8.16 5.02 -10.92
CA ALA A 151 8.76 3.98 -11.77
C ALA A 151 9.57 2.94 -10.97
N GLU A 152 10.22 3.35 -9.88
CA GLU A 152 10.96 2.46 -8.98
C GLU A 152 10.02 1.54 -8.19
N VAL A 153 8.94 2.09 -7.64
CA VAL A 153 7.92 1.31 -6.92
C VAL A 153 7.26 0.31 -7.88
N GLU A 154 6.89 0.76 -9.08
CA GLU A 154 6.31 -0.11 -10.11
C GLU A 154 7.26 -1.26 -10.47
N ALA A 155 8.52 -0.98 -10.78
CA ALA A 155 9.50 -2.00 -11.13
C ALA A 155 9.69 -3.02 -9.99
N THR A 156 9.74 -2.53 -8.74
CA THR A 156 9.88 -3.37 -7.54
C THR A 156 8.68 -4.30 -7.38
N LEU A 157 7.46 -3.78 -7.48
CA LEU A 157 6.24 -4.57 -7.31
C LEU A 157 6.06 -5.59 -8.44
N ARG A 158 6.37 -5.23 -9.69
CA ARG A 158 6.34 -6.17 -10.82
C ARG A 158 7.33 -7.31 -10.60
N ALA A 159 8.55 -7.02 -10.15
CA ALA A 159 9.54 -8.04 -9.83
C ALA A 159 9.07 -8.97 -8.70
N GLN A 160 8.47 -8.42 -7.64
CA GLN A 160 7.90 -9.22 -6.53
C GLN A 160 6.78 -10.14 -7.02
N LEU A 161 5.85 -9.63 -7.84
CA LEU A 161 4.76 -10.42 -8.41
C LEU A 161 5.29 -11.53 -9.34
N GLN A 162 6.29 -11.22 -10.16
CA GLN A 162 6.92 -12.19 -11.06
C GLN A 162 7.59 -13.32 -10.27
N GLN A 163 8.33 -13.00 -9.21
CA GLN A 163 8.96 -14.00 -8.33
C GLN A 163 7.95 -14.92 -7.64
N ARG A 164 6.71 -14.46 -7.45
CA ARG A 164 5.62 -15.24 -6.85
C ARG A 164 4.73 -15.95 -7.88
N GLY A 165 5.03 -15.84 -9.17
CA GLY A 165 4.18 -16.40 -10.23
C GLY A 165 2.81 -15.73 -10.33
N MET A 166 2.70 -14.48 -9.87
CA MET A 166 1.47 -13.67 -9.83
C MET A 166 1.51 -12.52 -10.85
N ALA A 167 2.58 -12.42 -11.65
CA ALA A 167 2.65 -11.50 -12.76
C ALA A 167 1.76 -12.02 -13.89
N ASP A 168 0.60 -11.39 -14.06
CA ASP A 168 -0.22 -11.55 -15.25
C ASP A 168 -0.01 -10.31 -16.12
N GLU A 169 0.45 -10.53 -17.35
CA GLU A 169 0.67 -9.48 -18.35
C GLU A 169 -0.62 -8.73 -18.69
N ASN A 170 -1.78 -9.35 -18.46
CA ASN A 170 -3.08 -8.74 -18.67
C ASN A 170 -3.55 -7.88 -17.49
N THR A 171 -2.90 -7.98 -16.33
CA THR A 171 -3.27 -7.13 -15.19
C THR A 171 -2.61 -5.75 -15.33
N GLY A 172 -3.40 -4.78 -15.82
CA GLY A 172 -2.96 -3.40 -16.06
C GLY A 172 -2.75 -2.54 -14.81
N TRP A 173 -2.87 -3.09 -13.60
CA TRP A 173 -2.83 -2.32 -12.36
C TRP A 173 -1.84 -2.89 -11.31
N LEU A 174 -1.38 -1.99 -10.44
CA LEU A 174 -0.60 -2.25 -9.23
C LEU A 174 -1.20 -1.46 -8.10
N LEU A 175 -1.39 -2.07 -6.94
CA LEU A 175 -1.89 -1.36 -5.76
C LEU A 175 -0.93 -1.61 -4.58
N PRO A 176 0.04 -0.70 -4.36
CA PRO A 176 0.98 -0.81 -3.26
C PRO A 176 0.27 -0.67 -1.90
N VAL A 177 0.68 -1.50 -0.96
CA VAL A 177 0.35 -1.38 0.46
C VAL A 177 1.63 -1.32 1.30
N PHE A 178 1.54 -0.60 2.41
CA PHE A 178 2.65 -0.30 3.32
C PHE A 178 2.29 -0.76 4.73
N LEU A 179 3.18 -1.52 5.35
CA LEU A 179 3.04 -1.98 6.73
C LEU A 179 4.42 -2.14 7.37
N HIS A 180 4.48 -2.21 8.70
CA HIS A 180 5.73 -2.47 9.42
C HIS A 180 5.46 -3.16 10.74
N ASP A 181 6.32 -4.11 11.13
CA ASP A 181 6.14 -4.94 12.33
C ASP A 181 6.12 -4.11 13.62
N GLU A 182 6.95 -3.07 13.69
CA GLU A 182 6.98 -2.16 14.86
C GLU A 182 5.68 -1.36 15.05
N PHE A 183 4.85 -1.26 14.01
CA PHE A 183 3.55 -0.60 14.09
C PHE A 183 2.41 -1.59 14.44
N GLN A 184 2.71 -2.88 14.54
CA GLN A 184 1.74 -3.90 14.90
C GLN A 184 1.57 -3.98 16.41
N THR A 185 0.39 -4.44 16.81
CA THR A 185 0.07 -4.85 18.17
C THR A 185 -0.39 -6.30 18.16
N ASP A 186 -0.69 -6.86 19.33
CA ASP A 186 -1.27 -8.20 19.42
C ASP A 186 -2.63 -8.30 18.72
N ALA A 187 -3.36 -7.20 18.60
CA ALA A 187 -4.71 -7.17 18.03
C ALA A 187 -4.79 -6.56 16.61
N LEU A 188 -3.78 -5.81 16.17
CA LEU A 188 -3.89 -4.97 14.99
C LEU A 188 -2.59 -4.88 14.20
N MET A 189 -2.68 -5.03 12.88
CA MET A 189 -1.62 -4.74 11.91
C MET A 189 -2.16 -3.71 10.93
N PRO A 190 -1.84 -2.41 11.14
CA PRO A 190 -2.26 -1.34 10.25
C PRO A 190 -1.67 -1.49 8.84
N ILE A 191 -2.53 -1.40 7.83
CA ILE A 191 -2.14 -1.44 6.40
C ILE A 191 -2.49 -0.09 5.77
N PHE A 192 -1.50 0.57 5.17
CA PHE A 192 -1.65 1.88 4.54
C PHE A 192 -1.45 1.79 3.03
N PHE A 193 -1.98 2.76 2.28
CA PHE A 193 -1.88 2.82 0.80
C PHE A 193 -0.91 3.90 0.31
N SER A 194 -0.17 4.52 1.23
CA SER A 194 0.93 5.43 0.94
C SER A 194 1.93 5.46 2.10
N ALA A 195 3.19 5.75 1.81
CA ALA A 195 4.20 5.96 2.85
C ALA A 195 3.84 7.15 3.76
N ALA A 196 3.30 8.23 3.18
CA ALA A 196 2.81 9.38 3.95
C ALA A 196 1.67 9.00 4.91
N GLY A 197 0.73 8.16 4.45
CA GLY A 197 -0.35 7.63 5.30
C GLY A 197 0.18 6.77 6.45
N PHE A 198 1.20 5.94 6.18
CA PHE A 198 1.89 5.17 7.22
C PHE A 198 2.52 6.09 8.28
N THR A 199 3.31 7.08 7.87
CA THR A 199 3.94 8.04 8.80
C THR A 199 2.90 8.83 9.58
N GLN A 200 1.84 9.29 8.93
CA GLN A 200 0.77 10.01 9.62
C GLN A 200 0.03 9.12 10.63
N GLY A 201 -0.20 7.85 10.28
CA GLY A 201 -0.73 6.85 11.20
C GLY A 201 0.16 6.70 12.43
N TRP A 202 1.48 6.61 12.24
CA TRP A 202 2.46 6.47 13.32
C TRP A 202 2.38 7.63 14.31
N ILE A 203 2.33 8.86 13.79
CA ILE A 203 2.17 10.09 14.59
C ILE A 203 0.82 10.06 15.33
N ASN A 204 -0.27 9.69 14.66
CA ASN A 204 -1.61 9.64 15.26
C ASN A 204 -1.72 8.57 16.35
N ALA A 205 -0.88 7.53 16.31
CA ALA A 205 -0.75 6.54 17.38
C ALA A 205 0.04 7.06 18.60
N GLY A 206 0.43 8.35 18.60
CA GLY A 206 1.15 9.00 19.69
C GLY A 206 2.65 8.71 19.69
N ARG A 207 3.20 8.22 18.58
CA ARG A 207 4.62 7.86 18.48
C ARG A 207 5.45 9.00 17.87
N PRO A 208 6.71 9.18 18.28
CA PRO A 208 7.58 10.22 17.73
C PRO A 208 7.84 10.02 16.24
N VAL A 209 7.83 11.12 15.46
CA VAL A 209 8.01 11.09 14.01
C VAL A 209 9.42 10.65 13.59
N ASP A 210 10.42 10.97 14.39
CA ASP A 210 11.83 10.58 14.21
C ASP A 210 12.08 9.10 14.47
N GLU A 211 11.14 8.42 15.16
CA GLU A 211 11.13 6.97 15.35
C GLU A 211 10.31 6.23 14.27
N ALA A 212 9.66 6.95 13.34
CA ALA A 212 8.88 6.31 12.29
C ALA A 212 9.81 5.48 11.36
N PRO A 213 9.46 4.21 11.08
CA PRO A 213 10.24 3.39 10.15
C PRO A 213 10.37 4.06 8.77
N GLN A 214 11.62 4.29 8.35
CA GLN A 214 11.92 4.96 7.08
C GLN A 214 11.67 4.07 5.86
N GLN A 215 11.64 2.75 6.07
CA GLN A 215 11.43 1.75 5.03
C GLN A 215 10.33 0.77 5.49
N PRO A 216 9.05 1.17 5.47
CA PRO A 216 7.97 0.23 5.66
C PRO A 216 8.06 -0.89 4.61
N LEU A 217 7.62 -2.09 4.98
CA LEU A 217 7.44 -3.18 4.02
C LEU A 217 6.40 -2.75 2.99
N MET A 218 6.79 -2.81 1.72
CA MET A 218 5.94 -2.48 0.58
C MET A 218 5.69 -3.74 -0.25
N MET A 219 4.42 -4.01 -0.54
CA MET A 219 3.98 -5.10 -1.41
C MET A 219 2.73 -4.71 -2.18
N ASP A 220 2.43 -5.43 -3.26
CA ASP A 220 1.14 -5.33 -3.96
C ASP A 220 0.01 -5.97 -3.14
N ILE A 221 -1.19 -5.40 -3.20
CA ILE A 221 -2.38 -5.89 -2.48
C ILE A 221 -2.69 -7.38 -2.76
N ARG A 222 -2.35 -7.90 -3.94
CA ARG A 222 -2.53 -9.33 -4.25
C ARG A 222 -1.67 -10.21 -3.37
N MET A 223 -0.45 -9.78 -3.04
CA MET A 223 0.43 -10.51 -2.14
C MET A 223 -0.08 -10.43 -0.69
N LEU A 224 -0.63 -9.28 -0.27
CA LEU A 224 -1.30 -9.19 1.04
C LEU A 224 -2.50 -10.14 1.10
N MET A 225 -3.31 -10.20 0.04
CA MET A 225 -4.45 -11.12 -0.05
C MET A 225 -4.01 -12.58 0.09
N LEU A 226 -2.98 -12.98 -0.65
CA LEU A 226 -2.40 -14.32 -0.56
C LEU A 226 -1.89 -14.60 0.86
N ALA A 227 -1.23 -13.61 1.49
CA ALA A 227 -0.70 -13.74 2.83
C ALA A 227 -1.80 -13.93 3.89
N MET A 228 -2.89 -13.15 3.83
CA MET A 228 -4.04 -13.34 4.72
C MET A 228 -4.76 -14.67 4.48
N GLN A 229 -4.78 -15.18 3.25
CA GLN A 229 -5.37 -16.49 2.96
C GLN A 229 -4.54 -17.63 3.56
N GLN A 230 -3.21 -17.50 3.57
CA GLN A 230 -2.29 -18.54 4.04
C GLN A 230 -2.02 -18.47 5.56
N ASP A 231 -2.12 -17.29 6.16
CA ASP A 231 -1.77 -17.05 7.57
C ASP A 231 -2.95 -16.45 8.35
N SER A 232 -3.49 -17.22 9.29
CA SER A 232 -4.60 -16.77 10.17
C SER A 232 -4.19 -15.67 11.15
N ALA A 233 -2.91 -15.61 11.57
CA ALA A 233 -2.42 -14.53 12.41
C ALA A 233 -2.38 -13.22 11.61
N MET A 234 -1.92 -13.27 10.36
CA MET A 234 -1.97 -12.09 9.48
C MET A 234 -3.41 -11.70 9.18
N ARG A 235 -4.27 -12.66 8.82
CA ARG A 235 -5.69 -12.41 8.55
C ARG A 235 -6.38 -11.74 9.73
N SER A 236 -6.22 -12.27 10.95
CA SER A 236 -6.89 -11.75 12.13
C SER A 236 -6.49 -10.30 12.45
N LYS A 237 -5.22 -9.93 12.26
CA LYS A 237 -4.67 -8.61 12.62
C LYS A 237 -4.74 -7.57 11.52
N ALA A 238 -4.62 -7.97 10.25
CA ALA A 238 -4.54 -7.05 9.12
C ALA A 238 -5.78 -6.16 9.05
N GLN A 239 -5.54 -4.84 9.02
CA GLN A 239 -6.58 -3.83 9.00
C GLN A 239 -6.16 -2.66 8.10
N PRO A 240 -6.79 -2.50 6.93
CA PRO A 240 -6.68 -1.28 6.13
C PRO A 240 -7.04 -0.04 6.93
N VAL A 241 -6.23 1.00 6.80
CA VAL A 241 -6.41 2.29 7.48
C VAL A 241 -6.59 3.39 6.43
N PRO A 242 -7.83 3.87 6.20
CA PRO A 242 -8.06 5.03 5.34
C PRO A 242 -7.56 6.32 5.98
N SER A 243 -7.24 7.31 5.14
CA SER A 243 -7.09 8.69 5.63
C SER A 243 -8.42 9.18 6.20
N ARG A 244 -8.36 10.20 7.06
CA ARG A 244 -9.56 10.79 7.65
C ARG A 244 -10.48 11.35 6.56
N GLU A 245 -9.88 11.99 5.56
CA GLU A 245 -10.54 12.61 4.43
C GLU A 245 -11.29 11.56 3.60
N ALA A 246 -10.63 10.45 3.27
CA ALA A 246 -11.24 9.35 2.53
C ALA A 246 -12.40 8.71 3.33
N TYR A 247 -12.23 8.52 4.64
CA TYR A 247 -13.28 7.99 5.50
C TYR A 247 -14.50 8.91 5.60
N GLN A 248 -14.28 10.22 5.70
CA GLN A 248 -15.37 11.21 5.73
C GLN A 248 -16.10 11.27 4.39
N ALA A 249 -15.38 11.36 3.28
CA ALA A 249 -15.96 11.36 1.96
C ALA A 249 -16.77 10.09 1.66
N ALA A 250 -16.28 8.93 2.07
CA ALA A 250 -17.02 7.68 1.93
C ALA A 250 -18.37 7.69 2.65
N LYS A 251 -18.48 8.36 3.81
CA LYS A 251 -19.77 8.52 4.51
C LYS A 251 -20.72 9.46 3.77
N GLU A 252 -20.20 10.53 3.19
CA GLU A 252 -20.99 11.50 2.44
C GLU A 252 -21.52 10.90 1.12
N LEU A 253 -20.73 10.03 0.48
CA LEU A 253 -21.09 9.37 -0.78
C LEU A 253 -22.00 8.13 -0.60
N GLN A 254 -22.26 7.70 0.64
CA GLN A 254 -23.19 6.61 0.97
C GLN A 254 -24.63 7.08 1.21
N VAL A 255 -24.92 8.37 0.97
CA VAL A 255 -26.25 9.00 1.12
C VAL A 255 -27.08 8.87 -0.15
#